data_AF-A0A2E9WGK8-F1
#
_entry.id   AF-A0A2E9WGK8-F1
#
_cell.length_a   1.000
_cell.length_b   1.000
_cell.length_c   1.000
_cell.angle_alpha   90.00
_cell.angle_beta   90.00
_cell.angle_gamma   90.00
#
_symmetry.space_group_name_H-M   'P 1'
#
loop_
_entity.id
_entity.type
_entity.pdbx_description
1 polymer ?
#
loop_
_entity_poly.entity_id
_entity_poly.type
_entity_poly.pdbx_seq_one_letter_code
_entity_poly.pdbx_strand_id
1 'polypeptide(L)'
;MARPSKAHRPKRRWIGVELGPRFASREDIEQALVDLFPVNVRLMDAIPASKRNEEVGLAILGVTLAVAPTVRSVLENASTWSEHGLRGVTTSGKIRLVRERLGLPRPPRR
;
A
#
# COMPACT_ATOMS: atom_id res chain seq x y z
N MET A 1 -5.45 -14.68 -27.05
CA MET A 1 -5.18 -13.23 -26.91
C MET A 1 -3.72 -13.03 -26.53
N ALA A 2 -2.93 -12.37 -27.39
CA ALA A 2 -1.51 -12.14 -27.14
C ALA A 2 -1.32 -11.26 -25.90
N ARG A 3 -0.38 -11.64 -25.02
CA ARG A 3 0.00 -10.80 -23.86
C ARG A 3 0.49 -9.45 -24.40
N PRO A 4 -0.05 -8.31 -23.94
CA PRO A 4 0.38 -7.00 -24.41
C PRO A 4 1.88 -6.84 -24.21
N SER A 5 2.56 -6.26 -25.20
CA SER A 5 4.01 -6.03 -25.16
C SER A 5 4.37 -5.17 -23.93
N LYS A 6 5.63 -5.25 -23.49
CA LYS A 6 6.15 -4.51 -22.33
C LYS A 6 5.86 -3.00 -22.39
N ALA A 7 5.71 -2.44 -23.60
CA ALA A 7 5.39 -1.03 -23.84
C ALA A 7 3.92 -0.66 -23.55
N HIS A 8 2.97 -1.58 -23.76
CA HIS A 8 1.53 -1.34 -23.55
C HIS A 8 1.03 -1.65 -22.14
N ARG A 9 1.87 -2.19 -21.26
CA ARG A 9 1.45 -2.46 -19.88
C ARG A 9 1.40 -1.15 -19.07
N PRO A 10 0.29 -0.87 -18.36
CA PRO A 10 0.21 0.30 -17.50
C PRO A 10 1.34 0.26 -16.44
N LYS A 11 2.11 1.34 -16.38
CA LYS A 11 3.20 1.50 -15.40
C LYS A 11 2.59 1.63 -14.00
N ARG A 12 3.10 0.84 -13.06
CA ARG A 12 2.62 0.82 -11.67
C ARG A 12 3.69 1.32 -10.71
N ARG A 13 3.24 1.78 -9.54
CA ARG A 13 4.06 2.12 -8.39
C ARG A 13 3.53 1.38 -7.17
N TRP A 14 4.47 0.99 -6.32
CA TRP A 14 4.22 0.32 -5.05
C TRP A 14 4.51 1.31 -3.95
N ILE A 15 3.55 1.49 -3.05
CA ILE A 15 3.64 2.41 -1.91
C ILE A 15 3.57 1.54 -0.66
N GLY A 16 4.58 1.63 0.19
CA GLY A 16 4.57 1.05 1.52
C GLY A 16 3.92 2.03 2.49
N VAL A 17 2.94 1.55 3.23
CA VAL A 17 2.18 2.35 4.19
C VAL A 17 2.19 1.68 5.56
N GLU A 18 2.24 2.51 6.58
CA GLU A 18 1.97 2.12 7.97
C GLU A 18 0.48 2.25 8.25
N LEU A 19 -0.03 1.29 9.01
CA LEU A 19 -1.40 1.20 9.46
C LEU A 19 -1.44 1.41 10.96
N GLY A 20 -2.38 2.22 11.43
CA GLY A 20 -2.66 2.33 12.86
C GLY A 20 -3.16 1.00 13.43
N PRO A 21 -3.09 0.82 14.76
CA PRO A 21 -3.49 -0.42 15.44
C PRO A 21 -4.99 -0.72 15.33
N ARG A 22 -5.80 0.25 14.88
CA ARG A 22 -7.24 0.09 14.64
C ARG A 22 -7.60 -0.96 13.58
N PHE A 23 -6.67 -1.26 12.67
CA PHE A 23 -6.93 -2.16 11.55
C PHE A 23 -6.59 -3.60 11.93
N ALA A 24 -7.62 -4.42 12.14
CA ALA A 24 -7.48 -5.84 12.46
C ALA A 24 -7.61 -6.73 11.22
N SER A 25 -8.47 -6.36 10.26
CA SER A 25 -8.77 -7.16 9.09
C SER A 25 -8.31 -6.52 7.79
N ARG A 26 -8.10 -7.35 6.77
CA ARG A 26 -7.74 -6.88 5.43
C ARG A 26 -8.91 -6.12 4.79
N GLU A 27 -10.15 -6.59 4.98
CA GLU A 27 -11.33 -5.94 4.41
C GLU A 27 -11.49 -4.51 4.94
N ASP A 28 -11.27 -4.27 6.22
CA ASP A 28 -11.37 -2.93 6.84
C ASP A 28 -10.40 -1.93 6.19
N ILE A 29 -9.19 -2.41 5.89
CA ILE A 29 -8.17 -1.59 5.21
C ILE A 29 -8.59 -1.32 3.76
N GLU A 30 -9.12 -2.32 3.06
CA GLU A 30 -9.62 -2.12 1.69
C GLU A 30 -10.78 -1.11 1.67
N GLN A 31 -11.71 -1.18 2.63
CA GLN A 31 -12.81 -0.21 2.75
C GLN A 31 -12.29 1.20 3.06
N ALA A 32 -11.40 1.34 4.05
CA ALA A 32 -10.79 2.63 4.38
C ALA A 32 -10.01 3.24 3.21
N LEU A 33 -9.38 2.41 2.36
CA LEU A 33 -8.71 2.86 1.14
C LEU A 33 -9.70 3.34 0.09
N VAL A 34 -10.85 2.68 -0.07
CA VAL A 34 -11.90 3.11 -1.00
C VAL A 34 -12.50 4.44 -0.57
N ASP A 35 -12.71 4.62 0.74
CA ASP A 35 -13.27 5.86 1.30
C ASP A 35 -12.27 7.02 1.22
N LEU A 36 -10.97 6.75 1.47
CA LEU A 36 -9.92 7.77 1.43
C LEU A 36 -9.48 8.14 0.00
N PHE A 37 -9.50 7.18 -0.91
CA PHE A 37 -9.02 7.34 -2.26
C PHE A 37 -10.14 7.08 -3.27
N PRO A 38 -10.64 8.11 -3.97
CA PRO A 38 -11.60 7.94 -5.06
C PRO A 38 -10.98 7.31 -6.33
N VAL A 39 -9.77 6.78 -6.21
CA VAL A 39 -8.93 6.27 -7.30
C VAL A 39 -8.64 4.79 -7.10
N ASN A 40 -8.34 4.08 -8.19
CA ASN A 40 -8.13 2.63 -8.12
C ASN A 40 -6.80 2.28 -7.42
N VAL A 41 -6.88 2.04 -6.11
CA VAL A 41 -5.77 1.59 -5.25
C VAL A 41 -5.92 0.10 -4.99
N ARG A 42 -4.92 -0.70 -5.39
CA ARG A 42 -4.95 -2.14 -5.14
C ARG A 42 -4.12 -2.50 -3.92
N LEU A 43 -4.73 -3.04 -2.87
CA LEU A 43 -4.02 -3.60 -1.73
C LEU A 43 -3.32 -4.91 -2.13
N MET A 44 -2.01 -5.02 -1.93
CA MET A 44 -1.25 -6.26 -2.16
C MET A 44 -1.04 -7.02 -0.88
N ASP A 45 -0.31 -6.42 0.04
CA ASP A 45 -0.05 -6.98 1.35
C ASP A 45 -0.71 -6.08 2.38
N ALA A 46 -1.23 -6.73 3.41
CA ALA A 46 -1.63 -6.10 4.66
C ALA A 46 -1.23 -7.03 5.78
N ILE A 47 -0.45 -6.51 6.71
CA ILE A 47 -0.06 -7.15 7.96
C ILE A 47 -0.54 -6.22 9.07
N PRO A 48 -1.70 -6.51 9.68
CA PRO A 48 -2.19 -5.82 10.86
C PRO A 48 -1.16 -5.77 11.98
N ALA A 49 -1.23 -4.73 12.81
CA ALA A 49 -0.42 -4.58 14.02
C ALA A 49 -0.49 -5.83 14.90
N SER A 50 -1.70 -6.39 15.08
CA SER A 50 -1.96 -7.60 15.86
C SER A 50 -1.20 -8.84 15.35
N LYS A 51 -0.98 -8.97 14.04
CA LYS A 51 -0.20 -10.09 13.47
C LYS A 51 1.31 -9.89 13.61
N ARG A 52 1.74 -8.65 13.69
CA ARG A 52 3.15 -8.28 13.83
C ARG A 52 3.61 -8.18 15.28
N ASN A 53 2.66 -8.13 16.22
CA ASN A 53 2.89 -7.86 17.64
C ASN A 53 3.66 -6.54 17.84
N GLU A 54 3.38 -5.56 16.99
CA GLU A 54 3.96 -4.21 17.00
C GLU A 54 2.84 -3.18 17.16
N GLU A 55 3.20 -1.93 17.47
CA GLU A 55 2.23 -0.83 17.62
C GLU A 55 1.59 -0.41 16.29
N VAL A 56 2.24 -0.73 15.16
CA VAL A 56 1.79 -0.36 13.81
C VAL A 56 1.74 -1.58 12.88
N GLY A 57 0.71 -1.61 12.04
CA GLY A 57 0.61 -2.53 10.93
C GLY A 57 1.35 -2.01 9.69
N LEU A 58 1.56 -2.88 8.73
CA LEU A 58 2.19 -2.56 7.45
C LEU A 58 1.32 -3.00 6.29
N ALA A 59 1.20 -2.17 5.28
CA ALA A 59 0.55 -2.53 4.03
C ALA A 59 1.36 -2.08 2.81
N ILE A 60 1.09 -2.75 1.69
CA ILE A 60 1.64 -2.39 0.39
C ILE A 60 0.48 -2.13 -0.57
N LEU A 61 0.45 -0.91 -1.08
CA LEU A 61 -0.52 -0.45 -2.07
C LEU A 61 0.12 -0.48 -3.47
N GLY A 62 -0.66 -0.88 -4.46
CA GLY A 62 -0.28 -0.95 -5.85
C GLY A 62 -1.13 -0.03 -6.71
N VAL A 63 -0.59 1.13 -7.03
CA VAL A 63 -1.26 2.20 -7.79
C VAL A 63 -0.70 2.33 -9.20
N THR A 64 -1.43 3.00 -10.09
CA THR A 64 -0.90 3.40 -11.40
C THR A 64 0.08 4.56 -11.25
N LEU A 65 0.99 4.72 -12.20
CA LEU A 65 1.98 5.81 -12.17
C LEU A 65 1.31 7.19 -12.16
N ALA A 66 0.19 7.36 -12.87
CA ALA A 66 -0.55 8.62 -12.91
C ALA A 66 -1.12 9.02 -11.55
N VAL A 67 -1.54 8.03 -10.75
CA VAL A 67 -2.21 8.24 -9.46
C VAL A 67 -1.23 8.27 -8.28
N ALA A 68 -0.02 7.76 -8.47
CA ALA A 68 1.00 7.68 -7.42
C ALA A 68 1.31 9.02 -6.72
N PRO A 69 1.45 10.16 -7.42
CA PRO A 69 1.70 11.45 -6.78
C PRO A 69 0.53 11.88 -5.87
N THR A 70 -0.71 11.70 -6.32
CA THR A 70 -1.91 12.04 -5.55
C THR A 70 -2.01 11.23 -4.27
N VAL A 71 -1.87 9.90 -4.38
CA VAL A 71 -1.92 9.00 -3.22
C VAL A 71 -0.81 9.31 -2.24
N ARG A 72 0.39 9.60 -2.74
CA ARG A 72 1.52 10.00 -1.90
C ARG A 72 1.26 11.30 -1.16
N SER A 73 0.73 12.33 -1.83
CA SER A 73 0.44 13.62 -1.20
C SER A 73 -0.59 13.51 -0.07
N VAL A 74 -1.59 12.64 -0.21
CA VAL A 74 -2.57 12.37 0.86
C VAL A 74 -1.88 11.66 2.02
N LEU A 75 -1.09 10.62 1.75
CA LEU A 75 -0.39 9.83 2.77
C LEU A 75 0.74 10.58 3.51
N GLU A 76 1.25 11.67 2.92
CA GLU A 76 2.23 12.56 3.56
C GLU A 76 1.55 13.61 4.47
N ASN A 77 0.22 13.77 4.39
CA ASN A 77 -0.52 14.69 5.24
C ASN A 77 -0.66 14.12 6.66
N ALA A 78 -0.26 14.89 7.67
CA ALA A 78 -0.31 14.47 9.07
C ALA A 78 -1.75 14.14 9.54
N SER A 79 -2.76 14.82 8.97
CA SER A 79 -4.17 14.60 9.27
C SER A 79 -4.62 13.18 8.93
N THR A 80 -4.05 12.58 7.87
CA THR A 80 -4.37 11.22 7.43
C THR A 80 -3.95 10.15 8.44
N TRP A 81 -2.87 10.39 9.21
CA TRP A 81 -2.50 9.50 10.30
C TRP A 81 -3.49 9.58 11.46
N SER A 82 -3.88 10.79 11.88
CA SER A 82 -4.83 10.96 12.99
C SER A 82 -6.25 10.47 12.63
N GLU A 83 -6.75 10.83 11.44
CA GLU A 83 -8.13 10.53 11.03
C GLU A 83 -8.27 9.11 10.50
N HIS A 84 -7.36 8.66 9.63
CA HIS A 84 -7.47 7.37 8.93
C HIS A 84 -6.42 6.34 9.37
N GLY A 85 -5.36 6.74 10.08
CA GLY A 85 -4.37 5.80 10.61
C GLY A 85 -3.52 5.23 9.49
N LEU A 86 -3.34 6.00 8.42
CA LEU A 86 -2.57 5.61 7.25
C LEU A 86 -1.43 6.61 7.09
N ARG A 87 -0.21 6.10 6.95
CA ARG A 87 0.97 6.93 6.73
C ARG A 87 1.83 6.35 5.61
N GLY A 88 2.27 7.20 4.69
CA GLY A 88 3.19 6.81 3.63
C GLY A 88 4.62 6.68 4.16
N VAL A 89 5.24 5.51 3.98
CA VAL A 89 6.63 5.27 4.41
C VAL A 89 7.59 5.31 3.22
N THR A 90 7.23 4.62 2.13
CA THR A 90 8.13 4.49 0.99
C THR A 90 7.41 4.26 -0.33
N THR A 91 8.04 4.61 -1.45
CA THR A 91 7.51 4.36 -2.79
C THR A 91 8.60 3.77 -3.69
N SER A 92 8.24 2.81 -4.55
CA SER A 92 9.14 2.23 -5.55
C SER A 92 8.41 1.68 -6.77
N GLY A 93 9.12 1.53 -7.89
CA GLY A 93 8.63 0.78 -9.06
C GLY A 93 8.62 -0.74 -8.86
N LYS A 94 9.26 -1.26 -7.81
CA LYS A 94 9.38 -2.70 -7.55
C LYS A 94 8.86 -3.05 -6.16
N ILE A 95 7.87 -3.94 -6.07
CA ILE A 95 7.29 -4.40 -4.80
C ILE A 95 8.34 -5.01 -3.87
N ARG A 96 9.35 -5.69 -4.44
CA ARG A 96 10.48 -6.25 -3.69
C ARG A 96 11.22 -5.18 -2.87
N LEU A 97 11.46 -4.01 -3.46
CA LEU A 97 12.16 -2.91 -2.78
C LEU A 97 11.31 -2.29 -1.68
N VAL A 98 9.99 -2.23 -1.87
CA VAL A 98 9.07 -1.76 -0.81
C VAL A 98 9.07 -2.74 0.36
N ARG A 99 8.95 -4.05 0.10
CA ARG A 99 9.03 -5.08 1.14
C ARG A 99 10.33 -5.00 1.94
N GLU A 100 11.47 -4.88 1.25
CA GLU A 100 12.79 -4.79 1.89
C GLU A 100 12.91 -3.57 2.80
N ARG A 101 12.39 -2.41 2.37
CA ARG A 101 12.37 -1.19 3.21
C ARG A 101 11.41 -1.28 4.38
N LEU A 102 10.31 -2.03 4.24
CA LEU A 102 9.34 -2.30 5.30
C LEU A 102 9.75 -3.46 6.22
N GLY A 103 10.88 -4.12 5.97
CA GLY A 103 11.28 -5.32 6.74
C GLY A 103 10.33 -6.51 6.56
N LEU A 104 9.52 -6.53 5.50
CA LEU A 104 8.55 -7.60 5.25
C LEU A 104 9.24 -8.83 4.65
N PRO A 105 8.96 -10.04 5.16
CA PRO A 105 9.50 -11.26 4.60
C PRO A 105 9.04 -11.44 3.15
N ARG A 106 9.86 -12.14 2.35
CA ARG A 106 9.46 -12.49 0.99
C ARG A 106 8.28 -13.48 1.08
N PRO A 107 7.24 -13.28 0.25
CA PRO A 107 6.14 -14.23 0.24
C PRO A 107 6.66 -15.57 -0.26
N PRO A 108 6.16 -16.70 0.26
CA PRO A 108 6.56 -18.03 -0.20
C PRO A 108 6.31 -18.13 -1.71
N ARG A 109 7.31 -18.65 -2.45
CA ARG A 109 7.16 -18.91 -3.89
C ARG A 109 6.15 -20.04 -4.05
N ARG A 110 5.05 -19.76 -4.73
CA ARG A 110 4.05 -20.76 -5.15
C ARG A 110 4.32 -21.18 -6.58
#